data_AF-A0AAW9FHQ9-F1
#
_entry.id   AF-A0AAW9FHQ9-F1
#
_cell.length_a   1.000
_cell.length_b   1.000
_cell.length_c   1.000
_cell.angle_alpha   90.00
_cell.angle_beta   90.00
_cell.angle_gamma   90.00
#
_symmetry.space_group_name_H-M   'P 1'
#
loop_
_entity.id
_entity.type
_entity.pdbx_description
1 polymer ?
#
loop_
_entity_poly.entity_id
_entity_poly.type
_entity_poly.pdbx_seq_one_letter_code
_entity_poly.pdbx_strand_id
1 'polypeptide(L)' 'TNMARTHGRCRKGERLRMGFPHGHRKTTTLVAGLRNTGMIAPQVIDGPINGEWFEAYVAQVLVPTLK' A
#
# COMPACT_ATOMS: atom_id res chain seq x y z
N THR A 1 -4.83 -2.51 -7.79
CA THR A 1 -5.44 -3.74 -7.25
C THR A 1 -6.87 -3.88 -7.74
N ASN A 2 -7.28 -5.05 -8.22
CA ASN A 2 -8.69 -5.32 -8.52
C ASN A 2 -9.39 -5.78 -7.23
N MET A 3 -9.98 -4.83 -6.52
CA MET A 3 -10.68 -5.08 -5.25
C MET A 3 -12.16 -5.45 -5.49
N ALA A 4 -12.59 -5.63 -6.75
CA ALA A 4 -13.91 -6.17 -7.04
C ALA A 4 -13.94 -7.64 -6.66
N ARG A 5 -14.94 -8.06 -5.87
CA ARG A 5 -15.29 -9.47 -5.78
C ARG A 5 -15.74 -9.96 -7.17
N THR A 6 -15.21 -11.09 -7.61
CA THR A 6 -15.55 -11.67 -8.91
C THR A 6 -16.87 -12.44 -8.88
N HIS A 7 -17.32 -12.83 -7.69
CA HIS A 7 -18.53 -13.64 -7.49
C HIS A 7 -19.33 -13.14 -6.27
N GLY A 8 -20.60 -13.55 -6.18
CA GLY A 8 -21.43 -13.34 -5.00
C GLY A 8 -22.70 -14.19 -5.05
N ARG A 9 -23.51 -14.13 -3.99
CA ARG A 9 -24.74 -14.92 -3.84
C ARG A 9 -25.94 -14.00 -3.64
N CYS A 10 -27.06 -14.35 -4.28
CA CYS A 10 -28.36 -13.72 -4.09
C CYS A 10 -29.45 -14.80 -4.15
N ARG A 11 -30.68 -14.46 -3.74
CA ARG A 11 -31.80 -15.39 -3.86
C ARG A 11 -32.10 -15.65 -5.34
N LYS A 12 -32.61 -16.85 -5.63
CA LYS A 12 -33.00 -17.23 -6.99
C LYS A 12 -34.08 -16.27 -7.50
N GLY A 13 -33.85 -15.66 -8.66
CA GLY A 13 -34.73 -14.65 -9.27
C GLY A 13 -34.40 -13.20 -8.92
N GLU A 14 -33.44 -12.95 -8.01
CA GLU A 14 -33.01 -11.59 -7.67
C GLU A 14 -31.71 -11.21 -8.38
N ARG A 15 -31.54 -9.92 -8.70
CA ARG A 15 -30.29 -9.39 -9.23
C ARG A 15 -29.30 -9.13 -8.09
N LEU A 16 -28.13 -9.75 -8.14
CA LEU A 16 -27.04 -9.46 -7.21
C LEU A 16 -26.54 -8.01 -7.38
N ARG A 17 -26.74 -7.17 -6.35
CA ARG A 17 -26.14 -5.84 -6.28
C ARG A 17 -24.80 -5.88 -5.55
N MET A 18 -23.85 -5.09 -6.03
CA MET A 18 -22.52 -4.98 -5.45
C MET A 18 -22.03 -3.54 -5.56
N GLY A 19 -21.51 -3.01 -4.46
CA GLY A 19 -20.75 -1.77 -4.48
C GLY A 19 -19.32 -2.07 -4.88
N PHE A 20 -18.88 -1.53 -6.02
CA PHE A 20 -17.47 -1.57 -6.42
C PHE A 20 -16.79 -0.29 -5.95
N PRO A 21 -15.56 -0.35 -5.39
CA PRO A 21 -14.78 0.84 -5.09
C PRO A 21 -14.38 1.56 -6.40
N HIS A 22 -15.22 2.49 -6.84
CA HIS A 22 -14.98 3.40 -7.98
C HIS A 22 -13.97 4.51 -7.64
N GLY A 23 -13.25 4.39 -6.53
CA GLY A 23 -12.38 5.44 -6.02
C GLY A 23 -11.21 5.75 -6.95
N HIS A 24 -10.83 7.03 -6.99
CA HIS A 24 -9.54 7.49 -7.50
C HIS A 24 -8.45 6.65 -6.85
N ARG A 25 -7.81 5.78 -7.65
CA ARG A 25 -6.70 4.97 -7.15
C ARG A 25 -5.59 5.93 -6.75
N LYS A 26 -5.38 6.12 -5.44
CA LYS A 26 -4.18 6.73 -4.91
C LYS A 26 -3.16 5.60 -4.73
N THR A 27 -2.03 5.73 -5.40
CA THR A 27 -0.88 4.87 -5.15
C THR A 27 -0.26 5.35 -3.85
N THR A 28 0.02 4.43 -2.93
CA THR A 28 0.75 4.72 -1.69
C THR A 28 1.92 3.76 -1.62
N THR A 29 3.13 4.30 -1.50
CA THR A 29 4.35 3.51 -1.39
C THR A 29 4.72 3.37 0.09
N LEU A 30 4.91 2.14 0.54
CA LEU A 30 5.48 1.83 1.86
C LEU A 30 6.94 1.38 1.65
N VAL A 31 7.87 2.04 2.32
CA VAL A 31 9.28 1.65 2.38
C VAL A 31 9.66 1.36 3.82
N ALA A 32 10.38 0.27 4.06
CA ALA A 32 10.87 -0.11 5.37
C ALA A 32 12.14 -0.96 5.26
N GLY A 33 12.98 -0.91 6.28
CA GLY A 33 14.09 -1.84 6.47
C GLY A 33 13.64 -3.10 7.21
N LEU A 34 14.30 -4.23 6.96
CA LEU A 34 14.04 -5.50 7.66
C LEU A 34 15.33 -6.00 8.32
N ARG A 35 15.24 -6.34 9.61
CA ARG A 35 16.27 -7.06 10.39
C ARG A 35 15.70 -8.40 10.85
N ASN A 36 16.57 -9.32 11.28
CA ASN A 36 16.13 -10.59 11.90
C ASN A 36 15.25 -10.38 13.14
N THR A 37 15.39 -9.22 13.80
CA THR A 37 14.57 -8.83 14.96
C THR A 37 13.24 -8.17 14.58
N GLY A 38 13.00 -7.89 13.30
CA GLY A 38 11.76 -7.27 12.81
C GLY A 38 11.97 -6.08 11.88
N MET A 39 10.85 -5.42 11.57
CA MET A 39 10.80 -4.25 10.68
C MET A 39 11.31 -2.99 11.38
N ILE A 40 12.07 -2.18 10.65
CA ILE A 40 12.63 -0.89 11.10
C ILE A 40 12.42 0.17 10.02
N ALA A 41 12.59 1.45 10.39
CA ALA A 41 12.52 2.59 9.46
C ALA A 41 11.27 2.61 8.53
N PRO A 42 10.03 2.41 9.01
CA PRO A 42 8.86 2.47 8.14
C PRO A 42 8.57 3.92 7.71
N GLN A 43 8.32 4.12 6.41
CA GLN A 43 7.83 5.38 5.85
C GLN A 43 6.74 5.12 4.81
N VAL A 44 5.67 5.90 4.87
CA VAL A 44 4.57 5.90 3.91
C VAL A 44 4.64 7.16 3.06
N ILE A 45 4.59 7.02 1.74
CA ILE A 45 4.67 8.10 0.76
C ILE A 45 3.42 8.03 -0.12
N ASP A 46 2.77 9.17 -0.29
CA ASP A 46 1.68 9.31 -1.25
C ASP A 46 2.26 9.41 -2.66
N GLY A 47 1.96 8.39 -3.47
CA GLY A 47 2.42 8.28 -4.86
C GLY A 47 3.59 7.31 -5.05
N PRO A 48 4.04 7.14 -6.31
CA PRO A 48 5.25 6.39 -6.63
C PRO A 48 6.49 7.08 -6.06
N ILE A 49 7.39 6.31 -5.47
CA ILE A 49 8.70 6.81 -5.04
C ILE A 49 9.64 6.98 -6.26
N ASN A 50 10.50 7.99 -6.22
CA ASN A 50 11.59 8.20 -7.19
C ASN A 50 12.96 8.19 -6.49
N GLY A 51 14.04 8.41 -7.23
CA GLY A 51 15.41 8.40 -6.68
C GLY A 51 15.63 9.42 -5.56
N GLU A 52 15.22 10.67 -5.76
CA GLU A 52 15.37 11.76 -4.78
C GLU A 52 14.63 11.45 -3.46
N TRP A 53 13.38 11.01 -3.55
CA TRP A 53 12.59 10.62 -2.37
C TRP A 53 13.20 9.41 -1.66
N PHE A 54 13.79 8.47 -2.40
CA PHE A 54 14.47 7.32 -1.81
C PHE A 54 15.78 7.71 -1.12
N GLU A 55 16.57 8.59 -1.71
CA GLU A 55 17.79 9.13 -1.09
C GLU A 55 17.47 9.89 0.19
N ALA A 56 16.42 10.71 0.19
CA ALA A 56 15.92 11.38 1.38
C ALA A 56 15.49 10.38 2.45
N TYR A 57 14.76 9.32 2.09
CA TYR A 57 14.42 8.23 3.00
C TYR A 57 15.68 7.59 3.62
N VAL A 58 16.69 7.30 2.81
CA VAL A 58 17.93 6.70 3.30
C VAL A 58 18.62 7.61 4.31
N ALA A 59 18.83 8.88 3.95
CA ALA A 59 19.57 9.82 4.77
C ALA A 59 18.82 10.19 6.07
N GLN A 60 17.51 10.39 5.99
CA GLN A 60 16.73 10.97 7.09
C GLN A 60 16.01 9.92 7.95
N VAL A 61 15.69 8.75 7.39
CA VAL A 61 14.89 7.74 8.09
C VAL A 61 15.71 6.47 8.32
N LEU A 62 16.33 5.91 7.29
CA LEU A 62 17.02 4.63 7.42
C LEU A 62 18.30 4.77 8.23
N VAL A 63 19.26 5.58 7.79
CA VAL A 63 20.58 5.71 8.43
C VAL A 63 20.50 6.02 9.94
N PRO A 64 19.65 6.95 10.42
CA PRO A 64 19.53 7.21 11.86
C PRO A 64 19.03 6.02 12.70
N THR A 65 18.30 5.09 12.07
CA THR A 65 17.82 3.87 12.75
C THR A 65 18.82 2.71 12.68
N LEU A 66 19.86 2.83 11.86
CA LEU A 66 20.92 1.84 11.77
C LEU A 66 21.92 2.07 12.90
N LYS A 67 21.69 1.38 14.02
CA LYS A 67 22.71 1.06 15.02
C LYS A 67 23.43 -0.21 14.65
#